data_AF-A0ABD1BML7-F1
#
_entry.id   AF-A0ABD1BML7-F1
#
_cell.length_a   1.000
_cell.length_b   1.000
_cell.length_c   1.000
_cell.angle_alpha   90.00
_cell.angle_beta   90.00
_cell.angle_gamma   90.00
#
_symmetry.space_group_name_H-M   'P 1'
#
loop_
_entity.id
_entity.type
_entity.pdbx_description
1 polymer ?
#
loop_
_entity_poly.entity_id
_entity_poly.type
_entity_poly.pdbx_seq_one_letter_code
_entity_poly.pdbx_strand_id
1 'polypeptide(L)' 'MGSGRFAEQGWTKASYFNDIEIIDHNEIVKQPQGYYPLVTDANCYNLRSGIHQAVGLFFYYGGPGRNFNCH' A
#
# COMPACT_ATOMS: atom_id res chain seq x y z
N MET A 1 -3.96 -10.86 5.41
CA MET A 1 -2.77 -10.21 4.81
C MET A 1 -2.45 -8.95 5.60
N GLY A 2 -1.17 -8.64 5.85
CA GLY A 2 -0.78 -7.48 6.68
C GLY A 2 -1.38 -7.53 8.08
N SER A 3 -1.93 -6.42 8.57
CA SER A 3 -2.56 -6.28 9.88
C SER A 3 -3.94 -6.93 10.02
N GLY A 4 -4.47 -7.51 8.93
CA GLY A 4 -5.86 -8.03 8.89
C GLY A 4 -6.93 -6.93 8.76
N ARG A 5 -6.53 -5.66 8.64
CA ARG A 5 -7.43 -4.51 8.44
C ARG A 5 -7.30 -4.02 7.00
N PHE A 6 -8.43 -3.61 6.41
CA PHE A 6 -8.44 -2.99 5.09
C PHE A 6 -7.69 -1.64 5.07
N ALA A 7 -7.18 -1.27 3.90
CA ALA A 7 -6.35 -0.09 3.67
C ALA A 7 -7.05 1.22 4.07
N GLU A 8 -8.38 1.30 3.97
CA GLU A 8 -9.18 2.47 4.37
C GLU A 8 -9.08 2.80 5.86
N GLN A 9 -8.69 1.83 6.69
CA GLN A 9 -8.52 2.07 8.12
C GLN A 9 -7.27 2.90 8.43
N GLY A 10 -6.33 2.98 7.48
CA GLY A 10 -5.24 3.95 7.48
C GLY A 10 -4.24 3.79 8.65
N TRP A 11 -3.65 4.93 9.03
CA TRP A 11 -2.59 5.03 10.04
C TRP A 11 -2.94 4.29 11.33
N THR A 12 -1.93 3.66 11.93
CA THR A 12 -1.99 2.78 13.12
C THR A 12 -2.90 1.54 13.05
N LYS A 13 -3.70 1.37 11.99
CA LYS A 13 -4.64 0.24 11.85
C LYS A 13 -4.30 -0.68 10.69
N ALA A 14 -4.11 -0.11 9.50
CA ALA A 14 -3.68 -0.85 8.32
C ALA A 14 -2.15 -1.00 8.32
N SER A 15 -1.66 -2.09 7.74
CA SER A 15 -0.24 -2.18 7.41
C SER A 15 0.11 -1.18 6.33
N TYR A 16 1.33 -0.66 6.34
CA TYR A 16 1.78 0.32 5.36
C TYR A 16 3.26 0.16 5.04
N PHE A 17 3.62 0.66 3.87
CA PHE A 17 4.98 1.07 3.53
C PHE A 17 4.93 2.56 3.22
N ASN A 18 5.97 3.28 3.62
CA ASN A 18 6.15 4.70 3.33
C ASN A 18 7.56 4.95 2.80
N ASP A 19 7.79 6.17 2.34
CA ASP A 19 9.07 6.61 1.79
C ASP A 19 9.58 5.69 0.66
N ILE A 20 8.67 5.32 -0.24
CA ILE A 20 8.98 4.40 -1.33
C ILE A 20 9.74 5.14 -2.41
N GLU A 21 10.98 4.73 -2.61
CA GLU A 21 11.91 5.32 -3.58
C GLU A 21 12.57 4.23 -4.44
N ILE A 22 13.10 4.63 -5.61
CA ILE A 22 13.89 3.79 -6.50
C ILE A 22 15.32 4.30 -6.49
N ILE A 23 16.28 3.41 -6.27
CA ILE A 23 17.70 3.69 -6.44
C ILE A 23 18.11 3.16 -7.81
N ASP A 24 18.60 4.05 -8.67
CA ASP A 24 19.09 3.64 -9.99
C ASP A 24 20.53 3.10 -9.96
N HIS A 25 21.02 2.66 -11.12
CA HIS A 25 22.36 2.09 -11.28
C HIS A 25 23.51 3.07 -10.94
N ASN A 26 23.23 4.37 -10.89
CA ASN A 26 24.19 5.41 -10.49
C ASN A 26 24.03 5.79 -9.01
N GLU A 27 23.31 4.97 -8.23
CA GLU A 27 23.00 5.21 -6.82
C GLU A 27 22.17 6.48 -6.58
N ILE A 28 21.44 6.96 -7.60
CA ILE A 28 20.60 8.14 -7.48
C ILE A 28 19.20 7.73 -7.04
N VAL A 29 18.72 8.37 -5.98
CA VAL A 29 17.35 8.26 -5.48
C VAL A 29 16.38 8.95 -6.45
N LYS A 30 15.33 8.24 -6.85
CA LYS A 30 14.27 8.70 -7.76
C LYS A 30 12.90 8.39 -7.18
N GLN A 31 11.97 9.32 -7.37
CA GLN A 31 10.57 9.03 -7.08
C GLN A 31 10.01 8.03 -8.09
N PRO A 32 9.25 7.01 -7.64
CA PRO A 32 8.55 6.10 -8.54
C PRO A 32 7.55 6.85 -9.42
N GLN A 33 7.57 6.58 -10.72
CA GLN A 33 6.64 7.16 -11.70
C GLN A 33 5.86 6.06 -12.41
N GLY A 34 4.62 6.37 -12.82
CA GLY A 34 3.79 5.45 -13.61
C GLY A 34 3.33 4.20 -12.85
N TYR A 35 3.36 4.21 -11.52
CA TYR A 35 2.85 3.11 -10.70
C TYR A 35 1.32 3.16 -10.60
N TYR A 36 0.71 1.99 -10.42
CA TYR A 36 -0.70 1.87 -10.08
C TYR A 36 -0.91 0.68 -9.16
N PRO A 37 -1.88 0.74 -8.24
CA PRO A 37 -2.21 -0.38 -7.38
C PRO A 37 -2.93 -1.48 -8.18
N LEU A 38 -2.50 -2.72 -8.00
CA LEU A 38 -3.18 -3.90 -8.55
C LEU A 38 -3.68 -4.78 -7.39
N VAL A 39 -4.98 -5.01 -7.34
CA VAL A 39 -5.66 -5.84 -6.35
C VAL A 39 -6.49 -6.87 -7.09
N THR A 40 -6.26 -8.16 -6.83
CA THR A 40 -6.97 -9.24 -7.55
C THR A 40 -8.25 -9.68 -6.84
N ASP A 41 -8.36 -9.46 -5.53
CA ASP A 41 -9.58 -9.71 -4.76
C ASP A 41 -9.80 -8.62 -3.70
N ALA A 42 -10.50 -7.55 -4.12
CA ALA A 42 -10.74 -6.38 -3.29
C ALA A 42 -11.61 -6.64 -2.05
N ASN A 43 -12.41 -7.73 -2.07
CA ASN A 43 -13.25 -8.09 -0.93
C ASN A 43 -12.47 -8.83 0.16
N CYS A 44 -11.40 -9.54 -0.21
CA CYS A 44 -10.53 -10.21 0.74
C CYS A 44 -9.46 -9.29 1.34
N TYR A 45 -8.91 -8.41 0.49
CA TYR A 45 -7.85 -7.47 0.83
C TYR A 45 -7.80 -6.33 -0.19
N ASN A 46 -7.25 -5.19 0.20
CA ASN A 46 -7.07 -4.08 -0.73
C ASN A 46 -5.81 -3.28 -0.41
N LEU A 47 -5.56 -2.30 -1.28
CA LEU A 47 -4.42 -1.41 -1.19
C LEU A 47 -4.86 0.00 -1.61
N ARG A 48 -4.41 1.01 -0.87
CA ARG A 48 -4.60 2.43 -1.21
C ARG A 48 -3.26 3.16 -1.13
N SER A 49 -2.80 3.68 -2.25
CA SER A 49 -1.59 4.48 -2.36
C SER A 49 -1.89 5.97 -2.28
N GLY A 50 -0.92 6.75 -1.85
CA GLY A 50 -0.97 8.22 -1.85
C GLY A 50 0.43 8.82 -1.75
N ILE A 51 0.53 10.13 -1.91
CA ILE A 51 1.76 10.90 -1.72
C ILE A 51 1.50 11.92 -0.63
N HIS A 52 2.38 11.99 0.36
CA HIS A 52 2.30 12.97 1.45
C HIS A 52 3.67 13.59 1.71
N GLN A 53 3.71 14.88 1.99
CA GLN A 53 4.97 15.64 2.12
C GLN A 53 5.92 15.09 3.19
N ALA A 54 5.39 14.55 4.29
CA ALA A 54 6.21 14.05 5.40
C ALA A 54 6.68 12.59 5.26
N VAL A 55 6.04 11.80 4.39
CA VAL A 55 6.28 10.33 4.32
C VAL A 55 6.42 9.82 2.88
N GLY A 56 6.65 10.73 1.94
CA GLY A 56 6.85 10.43 0.52
C GLY A 56 5.68 9.70 -0.13
N LEU A 57 6.00 8.86 -1.11
CA LEU A 57 5.08 7.88 -1.65
C LEU A 57 4.84 6.79 -0.61
N PHE A 58 3.58 6.50 -0.33
CA PHE A 58 3.19 5.46 0.60
C PHE A 58 2.01 4.65 0.07
N PHE A 59 1.79 3.48 0.65
CA PHE A 59 0.53 2.78 0.51
C PHE A 59 0.13 2.05 1.78
N TYR A 60 -1.16 2.05 2.06
CA TYR A 60 -1.80 1.15 3.02
C TYR A 60 -2.23 -0.12 2.32
N TYR A 61 -2.10 -1.25 2.98
CA TYR A 61 -2.56 -2.53 2.48
C TYR A 61 -3.06 -3.43 3.60
N GLY A 62 -3.94 -4.35 3.25
CA GLY A 62 -4.36 -5.41 4.14
C GLY A 62 -5.81 -5.79 3.93
N GLY A 63 -6.30 -6.62 4.85
CA GLY A 63 -7.65 -7.13 4.83
C GLY A 63 -7.69 -8.45 5.58
N PRO A 64 -8.87 -8.82 6.10
CA PRO A 64 -9.02 -10.00 6.94
C PRO A 64 -8.68 -11.29 6.17
N GLY A 65 -8.72 -11.28 4.84
CA GLY A 65 -8.45 -12.46 3.99
C GLY A 65 -9.48 -13.59 4.12
N ARG A 66 -10.36 -13.53 5.12
CA ARG A 66 -11.52 -14.38 5.33
C ARG A 66 -12.65 -13.54 5.90
N ASN A 67 -13.66 -13.26 5.10
CA ASN A 67 -14.89 -12.60 5.50
C ASN A 67 -16.03 -13.07 4.57
N PHE A 68 -17.28 -12.73 4.87
CA PHE A 68 -18.44 -13.19 4.12
C PHE A 68 -18.42 -12.80 2.62
N ASN A 69 -17.77 -11.69 2.26
CA ASN A 69 -17.68 -11.19 0.89
C ASN A 69 -16.43 -11.70 0.15
N CYS A 70 -15.57 -12.46 0.83
CA CYS A 70 -14.29 -12.98 0.34
C CYS A 70 -14.47 -14.46 -0.03
N HIS A 71 -14.26 -14.82 -1.29
CA HIS A 71 -14.67 -16.10 -1.88
C HIS A 71 -13.49 -16.88 -2.48
#